data_AF-A0A7C5JD51-F1
#
_entry.id   AF-A0A7C5JD51-F1
#
_cell.length_a   1.000
_cell.length_b   1.000
_cell.length_c   1.000
_cell.angle_alpha   90.00
_cell.angle_beta   90.00
_cell.angle_gamma   90.00
#
_symmetry.space_group_name_H-M   'P 1'
#
loop_
_entity.id
_entity.type
_entity.pdbx_description
1 polymer ?
#
loop_
_entity_poly.entity_id
_entity_poly.type
_entity_poly.pdbx_seq_one_letter_code
_entity_poly.pdbx_strand_id
1 'polypeptide(L)'
;WGTTEVKVPKLADAIVEITETGSSLRANNLKIIDTVLETTTRFIANKKAYEDPEKRAKIDRVIMMLQSVIDAVPKVCLMLNAPQNELESILRVLPSENPTVSHLAKGDWVDVMAVLDKRTLRDVIPRLKAYGAKSIIEIPVSKIID
;
A
#
# COMPACT_ATOMS: atom_id res chain seq x y z
N TRP A 1 -18.26 -24.30 -24.46
CA TRP A 1 -17.50 -23.17 -23.91
C TRP A 1 -18.36 -22.51 -22.85
N GLY A 2 -18.04 -22.71 -21.57
CA GLY A 2 -18.89 -22.34 -20.43
C GLY A 2 -18.14 -22.53 -19.11
N THR A 3 -18.70 -21.94 -18.06
CA THR A 3 -18.22 -21.91 -16.67
C THR A 3 -17.73 -23.29 -16.21
N THR A 4 -16.51 -23.39 -15.66
CA THR A 4 -15.91 -24.70 -15.32
C THR A 4 -16.71 -25.40 -14.22
N GLU A 5 -17.29 -24.62 -13.32
CA GLU A 5 -18.07 -25.06 -12.17
C GLU A 5 -19.30 -25.88 -12.54
N VAL A 6 -19.92 -25.62 -13.70
CA VAL A 6 -21.13 -26.35 -14.14
C VAL A 6 -20.81 -27.73 -14.73
N LYS A 7 -19.53 -28.04 -14.92
CA LYS A 7 -19.09 -29.35 -15.43
C LYS A 7 -19.21 -30.43 -14.37
N VAL A 8 -19.22 -30.09 -13.09
CA VAL A 8 -19.46 -31.03 -12.00
C VAL A 8 -20.96 -31.08 -11.67
N PRO A 9 -21.58 -32.26 -11.49
CA PRO A 9 -21.00 -33.61 -11.63
C PRO A 9 -21.15 -34.23 -13.03
N LYS A 10 -21.73 -33.51 -14.01
CA LYS A 10 -22.18 -34.11 -15.28
C LYS A 10 -21.05 -34.56 -16.21
N LEU A 11 -19.90 -33.90 -16.16
CA LEU A 11 -18.77 -34.07 -17.08
C LEU A 11 -17.44 -34.36 -16.37
N ALA A 12 -17.37 -34.16 -15.05
CA ALA A 12 -16.22 -34.47 -14.22
C ALA A 12 -16.63 -34.61 -12.74
N ASP A 13 -15.85 -35.36 -11.97
CA ASP A 13 -16.02 -35.50 -10.52
C ASP A 13 -15.44 -34.32 -9.73
N ALA A 14 -14.42 -33.66 -10.29
CA ALA A 14 -13.73 -32.51 -9.71
C ALA A 14 -13.18 -31.60 -10.80
N ILE A 15 -12.86 -30.35 -10.44
CA ILE A 15 -12.27 -29.35 -11.33
C ILE A 15 -11.07 -28.69 -10.67
N VAL A 16 -10.19 -28.15 -11.50
CA VAL A 16 -9.14 -27.19 -11.10
C VAL A 16 -9.58 -25.83 -11.61
N GLU A 17 -9.72 -24.86 -10.72
CA GLU A 17 -10.23 -23.53 -11.04
C GLU A 17 -9.38 -22.44 -10.38
N ILE A 18 -9.22 -21.32 -11.07
CA ILE A 18 -8.60 -20.11 -10.52
C ILE A 18 -9.66 -19.39 -9.70
N THR A 19 -9.37 -19.16 -8.42
CA THR A 19 -10.30 -18.45 -7.53
C THR A 19 -9.56 -17.52 -6.58
N GLU A 20 -10.20 -16.41 -6.22
CA GLU A 20 -9.67 -15.45 -5.24
C GLU A 20 -10.37 -15.65 -3.89
N THR A 21 -11.69 -15.45 -3.84
CA THR A 21 -12.48 -15.58 -2.59
C THR A 21 -13.23 -16.91 -2.47
N GLY A 22 -13.24 -17.74 -3.52
CA GLY A 22 -14.03 -18.97 -3.59
C GLY A 22 -15.55 -18.74 -3.73
N SER A 23 -16.00 -17.51 -4.00
CA SER A 23 -17.43 -17.18 -4.08
C SER A 23 -18.17 -17.96 -5.18
N SER A 24 -17.59 -18.03 -6.39
CA SER A 24 -18.16 -18.76 -7.52
C SER A 24 -18.28 -20.26 -7.26
N LEU A 25 -17.25 -20.86 -6.64
CA LEU A 25 -17.24 -22.28 -6.27
C LEU A 25 -18.38 -22.59 -5.29
N ARG A 26 -18.53 -21.77 -4.24
CA ARG A 26 -19.62 -21.93 -3.26
C ARG A 26 -21.00 -21.77 -3.89
N ALA A 27 -21.17 -20.82 -4.82
CA ALA A 27 -22.42 -20.62 -5.53
C ALA A 27 -22.84 -21.84 -6.38
N ASN A 28 -21.88 -22.69 -6.76
CA ASN A 28 -22.10 -23.93 -7.51
C ASN A 28 -22.02 -25.19 -6.63
N ASN A 29 -22.16 -25.06 -5.30
CA ASN A 29 -22.07 -26.16 -4.34
C ASN A 29 -20.74 -26.93 -4.39
N LEU A 30 -19.65 -26.27 -4.80
CA LEU A 30 -18.31 -26.82 -4.79
C LEU A 30 -17.54 -26.37 -3.54
N LYS A 31 -16.64 -27.24 -3.07
CA LYS A 31 -15.75 -26.99 -1.95
C LYS A 31 -14.30 -27.05 -2.43
N ILE A 32 -13.49 -26.08 -1.99
CA ILE A 32 -12.04 -26.12 -2.18
C ILE A 32 -11.48 -27.24 -1.29
N ILE A 33 -10.82 -28.22 -1.91
CA ILE A 33 -10.21 -29.36 -1.22
C ILE A 33 -8.70 -29.19 -1.03
N ASP A 34 -8.04 -28.49 -1.95
CA ASP A 34 -6.60 -28.25 -1.92
C ASP A 34 -6.23 -27.06 -2.83
N THR A 35 -5.01 -26.53 -2.67
CA THR A 35 -4.45 -25.44 -3.46
C THR A 35 -3.26 -25.95 -4.27
N VAL A 36 -3.37 -25.90 -5.60
CA VAL A 36 -2.29 -26.32 -6.51
C VAL A 36 -1.16 -25.28 -6.53
N LEU A 37 -1.52 -24.00 -6.65
CA LEU A 37 -0.58 -22.88 -6.76
C LEU A 37 -1.25 -21.59 -6.33
N GLU A 38 -0.53 -20.78 -5.54
CA GLU A 38 -0.88 -19.39 -5.31
C GLU A 38 -0.20 -18.52 -6.36
N THR A 39 -1.00 -17.75 -7.10
CA THR A 39 -0.49 -16.87 -8.17
C THR A 39 -0.68 -15.41 -7.79
N THR A 40 0.27 -14.57 -8.18
CA THR A 40 0.15 -13.12 -8.12
C THR A 40 0.51 -12.53 -9.48
N THR A 41 0.13 -11.28 -9.71
CA THR A 41 0.65 -10.52 -10.85
C THR A 41 2.17 -10.38 -10.73
N ARG A 42 2.89 -10.61 -11.83
CA ARG A 42 4.35 -10.49 -11.92
C ARG A 42 4.73 -9.68 -13.16
N PHE A 43 5.75 -8.85 -13.04
CA PHE A 43 6.41 -8.25 -14.20
C PHE A 43 7.42 -9.27 -14.77
N ILE A 44 7.30 -9.60 -16.05
CA ILE A 44 8.14 -10.61 -16.72
C ILE A 44 8.83 -9.98 -17.92
N ALA A 45 10.15 -10.17 -18.01
CA ALA A 45 10.97 -9.73 -19.13
C ALA A 45 11.63 -10.92 -19.83
N ASN A 46 11.80 -10.81 -21.16
CA ASN A 46 12.57 -11.79 -21.92
C ASN A 46 14.06 -11.74 -21.53
N LYS A 47 14.68 -12.90 -21.29
CA LYS A 47 16.08 -13.00 -20.84
C LYS A 47 17.08 -12.30 -21.79
N LYS A 48 16.98 -12.55 -23.10
CA LYS A 48 17.87 -11.92 -24.10
C LYS A 48 17.67 -10.41 -24.18
N ALA A 49 16.44 -9.94 -24.00
CA ALA A 49 16.15 -8.51 -23.95
C ALA A 49 16.73 -7.85 -22.68
N TYR A 50 16.81 -8.59 -21.57
CA TYR A 50 17.38 -8.10 -20.32
C TYR A 50 18.91 -8.09 -20.31
N GLU A 51 19.55 -8.88 -21.18
CA GLU A 51 21.01 -8.86 -21.39
C GLU A 51 21.48 -7.65 -22.23
N ASP A 52 20.59 -7.10 -23.06
CA ASP A 52 20.83 -5.88 -23.85
C ASP A 52 20.78 -4.63 -22.94
N PRO A 53 21.88 -3.83 -22.84
CA PRO A 53 21.94 -2.72 -21.88
C PRO A 53 20.90 -1.63 -22.10
N GLU A 54 20.55 -1.32 -23.35
CA GLU A 54 19.59 -0.26 -23.66
C GLU A 54 18.16 -0.69 -23.31
N LYS A 55 17.82 -1.93 -23.64
CA LYS A 55 16.53 -2.53 -23.29
C LYS A 55 16.40 -2.73 -21.78
N ARG A 56 17.47 -3.22 -21.13
CA ARG A 56 17.51 -3.36 -19.67
C ARG A 56 17.23 -2.04 -18.97
N ALA A 57 17.88 -0.95 -19.39
CA ALA A 57 17.63 0.37 -18.80
C ALA A 57 16.16 0.81 -18.93
N LYS A 58 15.49 0.50 -20.04
CA LYS A 58 14.06 0.77 -20.24
C LYS A 58 13.19 -0.10 -19.33
N ILE A 59 13.52 -1.38 -19.20
CA ILE A 59 12.82 -2.33 -18.32
C ILE A 59 12.94 -1.90 -16.86
N ASP A 60 14.16 -1.60 -16.39
CA ASP A 60 14.43 -1.22 -15.01
C ASP A 60 13.71 0.09 -14.64
N ARG A 61 13.55 1.04 -15.58
CA ARG A 61 12.71 2.24 -15.36
C ARG A 61 11.25 1.90 -15.12
N VAL A 62 10.68 0.97 -15.88
CA VAL A 62 9.28 0.55 -15.67
C VAL A 62 9.14 -0.14 -14.32
N ILE A 63 10.09 -1.01 -13.96
CA ILE A 63 10.11 -1.68 -12.65
C ILE A 63 10.16 -0.64 -11.53
N MET A 64 11.07 0.33 -11.59
CA MET A 64 11.18 1.42 -10.61
C MET A 64 9.86 2.18 -10.46
N MET A 65 9.21 2.54 -11.58
CA MET A 65 7.93 3.26 -11.54
C MET A 65 6.80 2.41 -10.94
N LEU A 66 6.74 1.12 -11.23
CA LEU A 66 5.75 0.21 -10.63
C LEU A 66 6.00 0.03 -9.14
N GLN A 67 7.25 -0.18 -8.75
CA GLN A 67 7.66 -0.34 -7.36
C GLN A 67 7.33 0.91 -6.54
N SER A 68 7.57 2.10 -7.10
CA SER A 68 7.26 3.37 -6.45
C SER A 68 5.78 3.53 -6.06
N VAL A 69 4.88 2.94 -6.85
CA VAL A 69 3.43 2.94 -6.55
C VAL A 69 3.14 1.90 -5.48
N ILE A 70 3.69 0.69 -5.60
CA ILE A 70 3.50 -0.40 -4.63
C ILE A 70 3.93 0.04 -3.22
N ASP A 71 5.08 0.70 -3.11
CA ASP A 71 5.62 1.19 -1.84
C ASP A 71 4.83 2.36 -1.26
N ALA A 72 4.16 3.14 -2.13
CA ALA A 72 3.30 4.26 -1.73
C ALA A 72 1.90 3.81 -1.25
N VAL A 73 1.37 2.68 -1.73
CA VAL A 73 0.02 2.17 -1.38
C VAL A 73 -0.25 2.14 0.14
N PRO A 74 0.65 1.61 0.99
CA PRO A 74 0.42 1.58 2.43
C PRO A 74 0.70 2.92 3.13
N LYS A 75 1.15 3.96 2.42
CA LYS A 75 1.64 5.20 3.00
C LYS A 75 0.64 6.36 2.88
N VAL A 76 0.75 7.30 3.79
CA VAL A 76 0.04 8.59 3.76
C VAL A 76 1.03 9.70 4.14
N CYS A 77 0.85 10.89 3.57
CA CYS A 77 1.49 12.10 4.08
C CYS A 77 0.55 12.73 5.11
N LEU A 78 0.98 12.77 6.37
CA LEU A 78 0.27 13.43 7.45
C LEU A 78 0.82 14.85 7.62
N MET A 79 -0.06 15.84 7.60
CA MET A 79 0.26 17.23 7.93
C MET A 79 -0.52 17.63 9.17
N LEU A 80 0.10 18.38 10.08
CA LEU A 80 -0.57 18.90 11.26
C LEU A 80 0.07 20.20 11.77
N ASN A 81 -0.74 21.02 12.42
CA ASN A 81 -0.24 22.14 13.21
C ASN A 81 -0.04 21.70 14.66
N ALA A 82 1.11 22.01 15.25
CA ALA A 82 1.43 21.72 16.64
C ALA A 82 1.84 23.00 17.39
N PRO A 83 1.49 23.13 18.69
CA PRO A 83 2.08 24.14 19.55
C PRO A 83 3.61 23.96 19.64
N GLN A 84 4.38 25.05 19.56
CA GLN A 84 5.84 25.01 19.61
C GLN A 84 6.36 24.33 20.89
N ASN A 85 5.69 24.54 22.03
CA ASN A 85 6.05 23.97 23.33
C ASN A 85 5.78 22.46 23.45
N GLU A 86 4.95 21.89 22.56
CA GLU A 86 4.64 20.45 22.52
C GLU A 86 5.34 19.72 21.36
N LEU A 87 6.20 20.42 20.61
CA LEU A 87 6.85 19.86 19.42
C LEU A 87 7.62 18.57 19.74
N GLU A 88 8.40 18.53 20.81
CA GLU A 88 9.12 17.29 21.18
C GLU A 88 8.16 16.11 21.47
N SER A 89 7.07 16.36 22.19
CA SER A 89 6.04 15.35 22.48
C SER A 89 5.44 14.81 21.17
N ILE A 90 5.14 15.71 20.23
CA ILE A 90 4.61 15.39 18.91
C ILE A 90 5.61 14.54 18.09
N LEU A 91 6.88 14.95 18.03
CA LEU A 91 7.92 14.23 17.30
C LEU A 91 8.14 12.82 17.84
N ARG A 92 8.05 12.61 19.16
CA ARG A 92 8.15 11.26 19.78
C ARG A 92 6.96 10.35 19.46
N VAL A 93 5.80 10.92 19.12
CA VAL A 93 4.60 10.15 18.74
C VAL A 93 4.66 9.72 17.27
N LEU A 94 5.28 10.52 16.40
CA LEU A 94 5.35 10.24 14.97
C LEU A 94 6.36 9.11 14.69
N PRO A 95 5.94 7.99 14.07
CA PRO A 95 6.86 6.93 13.65
C PRO A 95 7.57 7.30 12.34
N SER A 96 8.32 8.40 12.36
CA SER A 96 9.09 8.93 11.23
C SER A 96 10.45 9.40 11.73
N GLU A 97 11.54 9.03 11.02
CA GLU A 97 12.90 9.39 11.44
C GLU A 97 13.20 10.88 11.26
N ASN A 98 12.67 11.50 10.20
CA ASN A 98 12.98 12.90 9.87
C ASN A 98 11.74 13.66 9.35
N PRO A 99 10.74 13.94 10.21
CA PRO A 99 9.61 14.76 9.83
C PRO A 99 10.05 16.19 9.51
N THR A 100 9.40 16.80 8.51
CA THR A 100 9.60 18.21 8.18
C THR A 100 8.88 19.08 9.21
N VAL A 101 9.57 20.12 9.71
CA VAL A 101 9.00 21.10 10.65
C VAL A 101 9.18 22.50 10.08
N SER A 102 8.10 23.27 9.96
CA SER A 102 8.10 24.64 9.44
C SER A 102 7.37 25.59 10.38
N HIS A 103 7.91 26.80 10.60
CA HIS A 103 7.24 27.81 11.42
C HIS A 103 6.05 28.43 10.70
N LEU A 104 4.93 28.56 11.42
CA LEU A 104 3.74 29.23 10.88
C LEU A 104 3.89 30.76 10.96
N ALA A 105 3.18 31.47 10.08
CA ALA A 105 3.31 32.92 9.92
C ALA A 105 2.95 33.75 11.16
N LYS A 106 2.15 33.20 12.09
CA LYS A 106 1.70 33.91 13.30
C LYS A 106 1.64 32.97 14.50
N GLY A 107 2.19 33.41 15.62
CA GLY A 107 2.12 32.75 16.91
C GLY A 107 3.11 31.60 17.08
N ASP A 108 3.05 30.96 18.25
CA ASP A 108 3.98 29.89 18.66
C ASP A 108 3.51 28.52 18.17
N TRP A 109 3.37 28.36 16.85
CA TRP A 109 2.93 27.13 16.20
C TRP A 109 3.84 26.73 15.04
N VAL A 110 3.90 25.42 14.79
CA VAL A 110 4.64 24.81 13.68
C VAL A 110 3.74 23.90 12.87
N ASP A 111 4.00 23.83 11.57
CA ASP A 111 3.52 22.77 10.70
C ASP A 111 4.49 21.59 10.77
N VAL A 112 3.97 20.40 10.96
CA VAL A 112 4.72 19.14 10.95
C VAL A 112 4.18 18.25 9.85
N MET A 113 5.07 17.82 8.97
CA MET A 113 4.75 16.94 7.84
C MET A 113 5.58 15.67 7.92
N ALA A 114 4.93 14.51 7.81
CA ALA A 114 5.58 13.20 7.85
C ALA A 114 4.88 12.18 6.96
N VAL A 115 5.63 11.30 6.30
CA VAL A 115 5.09 10.15 5.58
C VAL A 115 5.07 8.93 6.49
N LEU A 116 3.88 8.37 6.73
CA LEU A 116 3.65 7.30 7.70
C LEU A 116 2.91 6.12 7.07
N ASP A 117 2.95 4.95 7.72
CA ASP A 117 2.07 3.84 7.35
C ASP A 117 0.63 4.12 7.80
N LYS A 118 -0.32 3.97 6.88
CA LYS A 118 -1.75 4.23 7.10
C LYS A 118 -2.32 3.45 8.27
N ARG A 119 -1.80 2.25 8.56
CA ARG A 119 -2.25 1.40 9.68
C ARG A 119 -1.94 2.02 11.03
N THR A 120 -0.89 2.83 11.14
CA THR A 120 -0.46 3.47 12.39
C THR A 120 -1.31 4.68 12.79
N LEU A 121 -2.04 5.26 11.84
CA LEU A 121 -2.79 6.51 12.04
C LEU A 121 -3.86 6.39 13.13
N ARG A 122 -4.48 5.20 13.25
CA ARG A 122 -5.50 4.93 14.26
C ARG A 122 -5.01 5.20 15.68
N ASP A 123 -3.73 4.91 15.93
CA ASP A 123 -3.11 5.07 17.25
C ASP A 123 -2.39 6.43 17.37
N VAL A 124 -1.81 6.91 16.28
CA VAL A 124 -1.03 8.17 16.24
C VAL A 124 -1.93 9.40 16.37
N ILE A 125 -3.03 9.50 15.59
CA ILE A 125 -3.86 10.72 15.54
C ILE A 125 -4.44 11.10 16.92
N PRO A 126 -5.02 10.17 17.72
CA PRO A 126 -5.52 10.51 19.05
C PRO A 126 -4.43 11.00 20.01
N ARG A 127 -3.22 10.43 19.92
CA ARG A 127 -2.06 10.86 20.73
C ARG A 127 -1.59 12.25 20.33
N LEU A 128 -1.51 12.54 19.03
CA LEU A 128 -1.20 13.88 18.53
C LEU A 128 -2.23 14.91 19.04
N LYS A 129 -3.52 14.56 19.03
CA LYS A 129 -4.59 15.39 19.59
C LYS A 129 -4.41 15.67 21.09
N ALA A 130 -3.99 14.68 21.87
CA ALA A 130 -3.75 14.84 23.31
C ALA A 130 -2.64 15.87 23.61
N TYR A 131 -1.65 16.00 22.72
CA TYR A 131 -0.60 17.03 22.79
C TYR A 131 -0.97 18.34 22.06
N GLY A 132 -2.25 18.57 21.79
CA GLY A 132 -2.75 19.84 21.26
C GLY A 132 -2.64 20.02 19.75
N ALA A 133 -2.31 18.98 18.98
CA ALA A 133 -2.26 19.06 17.52
C ALA A 133 -3.62 19.48 16.91
N LYS A 134 -3.56 20.33 15.89
CA LYS A 134 -4.71 20.85 15.14
C LYS A 134 -4.50 20.67 13.64
N SER A 135 -5.58 20.79 12.88
CA SER A 135 -5.55 20.72 11.42
C SER A 135 -4.80 19.49 10.89
N ILE A 136 -5.09 18.32 11.48
CA ILE A 136 -4.48 17.05 11.06
C ILE A 136 -5.12 16.65 9.74
N ILE A 137 -4.31 16.56 8.68
CA ILE A 137 -4.74 16.28 7.31
C ILE A 137 -3.97 15.07 6.78
N GLU A 138 -4.71 14.15 6.17
CA GLU A 138 -4.18 12.98 5.48
C GLU A 138 -4.19 13.23 3.97
N ILE A 139 -3.01 13.14 3.34
CA ILE A 139 -2.85 13.26 1.90
C ILE A 139 -2.36 11.91 1.34
N PRO A 140 -3.13 11.25 0.46
CA PRO A 140 -2.70 10.01 -0.17
C PRO A 140 -1.40 10.20 -0.95
N VAL A 141 -0.46 9.28 -0.76
CA VAL A 141 0.80 9.27 -1.52
C VAL A 141 0.59 8.42 -2.76
N SER A 142 0.81 9.00 -3.95
CA SER A 142 0.63 8.27 -5.21
C SER A 142 1.85 7.43 -5.59
N LYS A 143 3.05 7.94 -5.28
CA LYS A 143 4.36 7.33 -5.59
C LYS A 143 5.41 7.77 -4.56
N ILE A 144 6.32 6.86 -4.21
CA ILE A 144 7.53 7.11 -3.40
C ILE A 144 8.72 6.54 -4.16
N ILE A 145 9.76 7.34 -4.36
CA ILE A 145 11.00 6.91 -5.01
C ILE A 145 12.12 7.18 -4.02
N ASP A 146 12.81 6.12 -3.61
CA ASP A 146 13.98 6.14 -2.72
C ASP A 146 15.22 5.58 -3.43
#